data_AF-A0AB36JSJ4-F1
#
_entry.id   AF-A0AB36JSJ4-F1
#
_cell.length_a   1.000
_cell.length_b   1.000
_cell.length_c   1.000
_cell.angle_alpha   90.00
_cell.angle_beta   90.00
_cell.angle_gamma   90.00
#
_symmetry.space_group_name_H-M   'P 1'
#
loop_
_entity.id
_entity.type
_entity.pdbx_description
1 polymer ?
#
loop_
_entity_poly.entity_id
_entity_poly.type
_entity_poly.pdbx_seq_one_letter_code
_entity_poly.pdbx_strand_id
1 'polypeptide(L)'
;MATTKHKSFGLKLAKGILLEGVSLFGSFVMLKNYERLGKYLGTCTINEWSLRDESLHVMGNAWLFRTWCKENPQEVNDDFKKAIYEMAREITKLEQNFIDFAMESYTPPKLNRQDVKNYIEHIADR
;
A
#
# COMPACT_ATOMS: atom_id res chain seq x y z
N MET A 1 24.46 16.96 -15.06
CA MET A 1 23.22 16.46 -15.70
C MET A 1 22.31 15.87 -14.61
N ALA A 2 21.57 16.73 -13.91
CA ALA A 2 20.87 16.37 -12.66
C ALA A 2 19.38 16.79 -12.68
N THR A 3 18.61 16.36 -13.70
CA THR A 3 17.24 16.86 -13.91
C THR A 3 16.15 15.79 -14.13
N THR A 4 16.45 14.50 -13.92
CA THR A 4 15.51 13.40 -14.26
C THR A 4 15.08 12.48 -13.10
N LYS A 5 15.55 12.68 -11.87
CA LYS A 5 15.23 11.74 -10.76
C LYS A 5 13.76 11.65 -10.34
N HIS A 6 12.90 12.62 -10.68
CA HIS A 6 11.48 12.65 -10.27
C HIS A 6 10.45 12.71 -11.43
N LYS A 7 10.89 12.54 -12.69
CA LYS A 7 10.00 12.69 -13.85
C LYS A 7 9.64 11.40 -14.59
N SER A 8 10.30 10.27 -14.30
CA SER A 8 10.00 8.98 -14.95
C SER A 8 8.57 8.55 -14.65
N PHE A 9 7.82 8.21 -15.69
CA PHE A 9 6.46 7.68 -15.59
C PHE A 9 6.44 6.39 -14.78
N GLY A 10 7.42 5.51 -14.97
CA GLY A 10 7.54 4.26 -14.22
C GLY A 10 7.64 4.47 -12.71
N LEU A 11 8.43 5.44 -12.24
CA LEU A 11 8.53 5.74 -10.81
C LEU A 11 7.20 6.27 -10.23
N LYS A 12 6.47 7.10 -10.97
CA LYS A 12 5.15 7.59 -10.54
C LYS A 12 4.14 6.46 -10.49
N LEU A 13 4.16 5.56 -11.46
CA LEU A 13 3.28 4.40 -11.50
C LEU A 13 3.58 3.42 -10.35
N ALA A 14 4.86 3.15 -10.09
CA ALA A 14 5.29 2.36 -8.93
C ALA A 14 4.82 2.98 -7.61
N LYS A 15 4.93 4.30 -7.46
CA LYS A 15 4.41 5.02 -6.29
C LYS A 15 2.88 4.85 -6.15
N GLY A 16 2.13 4.94 -7.24
CA GLY A 16 0.67 4.72 -7.24
C GLY A 16 0.32 3.31 -6.75
N ILE A 17 1.00 2.29 -7.28
CA ILE A 17 0.85 0.89 -6.87
C ILE A 17 1.11 0.72 -5.36
N LEU A 18 2.16 1.33 -4.82
CA LEU A 18 2.49 1.23 -3.40
C LEU A 18 1.45 1.91 -2.50
N LEU A 19 0.91 3.07 -2.91
CA LEU A 19 -0.11 3.77 -2.14
C LEU A 19 -1.42 2.99 -2.09
N GLU A 20 -1.88 2.50 -3.24
CA GLU A 20 -3.12 1.72 -3.33
C GLU A 20 -2.96 0.33 -2.71
N GLY A 21 -1.80 -0.31 -2.90
CA GLY A 21 -1.54 -1.68 -2.47
C GLY A 21 -1.09 -1.85 -1.03
N VAL A 22 -0.50 -0.83 -0.39
CA VAL A 22 0.02 -0.91 0.98
C VAL A 22 -0.74 0.03 1.92
N SER A 23 -0.75 1.34 1.64
CA SER A 23 -1.31 2.33 2.57
C SER A 23 -2.83 2.18 2.78
N LEU A 24 -3.61 1.92 1.73
CA LEU A 24 -5.05 1.74 1.88
C LEU A 24 -5.40 0.47 2.69
N PHE A 25 -4.60 -0.58 2.54
CA PHE A 25 -4.87 -1.88 3.15
C PHE A 25 -4.74 -1.87 4.68
N GLY A 26 -3.88 -1.02 5.26
CA GLY A 26 -3.77 -0.83 6.71
C GLY A 26 -5.03 -0.28 7.35
N SER A 27 -5.62 0.74 6.72
CA SER A 27 -6.91 1.28 7.15
C SER A 27 -8.05 0.27 6.98
N PHE A 28 -8.07 -0.46 5.86
CA PHE A 28 -9.12 -1.45 5.59
C PHE A 28 -9.13 -2.60 6.60
N VAL A 29 -7.97 -3.12 7.02
CA VAL A 29 -7.93 -4.23 8.00
C VAL A 29 -8.40 -3.79 9.38
N MET A 30 -8.10 -2.56 9.80
CA MET A 30 -8.61 -1.99 11.04
C MET A 30 -10.14 -1.83 11.01
N LEU A 31 -10.69 -1.34 9.90
CA LEU A 31 -12.14 -1.21 9.72
C LEU A 31 -12.86 -2.57 9.64
N LYS A 32 -12.25 -3.54 8.96
CA LYS A 32 -12.76 -4.91 8.84
C LYS A 32 -12.90 -5.61 10.20
N ASN A 33 -12.09 -5.22 11.20
CA ASN A 33 -12.21 -5.79 12.55
C ASN A 33 -13.56 -5.49 13.22
N TYR A 34 -14.24 -4.39 12.88
CA TYR A 34 -15.57 -4.09 13.44
C TYR A 34 -16.61 -5.12 13.02
N GLU A 35 -16.49 -5.70 11.83
CA GLU A 35 -17.36 -6.77 11.35
C GLU A 35 -17.24 -8.03 12.21
N ARG A 36 -16.02 -8.39 12.66
CA ARG A 36 -15.78 -9.52 13.58
C ARG A 36 -16.49 -9.34 14.93
N LEU A 37 -16.86 -8.10 15.26
CA LEU A 37 -17.58 -7.73 16.48
C LEU A 37 -19.07 -7.48 16.22
N GLY A 38 -19.56 -7.66 14.98
CA GLY A 38 -20.94 -7.38 14.60
C GLY A 38 -21.28 -5.88 14.59
N LYS A 39 -20.29 -4.99 14.46
CA LYS A 39 -20.45 -3.53 14.52
C LYS A 39 -20.28 -2.90 13.15
N TYR A 40 -21.02 -1.81 12.91
CA TYR A 40 -20.91 -0.98 11.70
C TYR A 40 -21.00 -1.76 10.38
N LEU A 41 -21.84 -2.80 10.33
CA LEU A 41 -21.91 -3.73 9.19
C LEU A 41 -22.11 -3.04 7.84
N GLY A 42 -22.94 -1.99 7.78
CA GLY A 42 -23.12 -1.21 6.55
C GLY A 42 -21.82 -0.54 6.07
N THR A 43 -21.05 0.06 6.98
CA THR A 43 -19.72 0.63 6.68
C THR A 43 -18.72 -0.45 6.28
N CYS A 44 -18.74 -1.61 6.95
CA CYS A 44 -17.89 -2.75 6.59
C CYS A 44 -18.20 -3.27 5.18
N THR A 45 -19.48 -3.34 4.79
CA THR A 45 -19.89 -3.69 3.42
C THR A 45 -19.36 -2.69 2.40
N ILE A 46 -19.47 -1.39 2.67
CA ILE A 46 -18.90 -0.36 1.77
C ILE A 46 -17.38 -0.54 1.64
N ASN A 47 -16.69 -0.75 2.76
CA ASN A 47 -15.25 -0.99 2.81
C ASN A 47 -14.83 -2.24 2.01
N GLU A 48 -15.65 -3.30 1.98
CA GLU A 48 -15.38 -4.47 1.14
C GLU A 48 -15.39 -4.14 -0.35
N TRP A 49 -16.35 -3.33 -0.81
CA TRP A 49 -16.41 -2.94 -2.22
C TRP A 49 -15.17 -2.12 -2.59
N SER A 50 -14.77 -1.17 -1.73
CA SER A 50 -13.51 -0.43 -1.91
C SER A 50 -12.29 -1.37 -1.98
N LEU A 51 -12.20 -2.36 -1.10
CA LEU A 51 -11.09 -3.33 -1.12
C LEU A 51 -11.03 -4.14 -2.43
N ARG A 52 -12.21 -4.52 -2.99
CA ARG A 52 -12.30 -5.22 -4.27
C ARG A 52 -11.82 -4.33 -5.42
N ASP A 53 -12.23 -3.06 -5.43
CA ASP A 53 -11.83 -2.09 -6.44
C ASP A 53 -10.31 -1.83 -6.39
N GLU A 54 -9.74 -1.61 -5.20
CA GLU A 54 -8.30 -1.41 -5.07
C GLU A 54 -7.47 -2.64 -5.47
N SER A 55 -8.01 -3.85 -5.24
CA SER A 55 -7.36 -5.07 -5.73
C SER A 55 -7.28 -5.09 -7.27
N LEU A 56 -8.32 -4.61 -7.96
CA LEU A 56 -8.32 -4.47 -9.42
C LEU A 56 -7.36 -3.37 -9.88
N HIS A 57 -7.33 -2.22 -9.19
CA HIS A 57 -6.42 -1.12 -9.50
C HIS A 57 -4.95 -1.56 -9.40
N VAL A 58 -4.57 -2.21 -8.31
CA VAL A 58 -3.20 -2.73 -8.10
C VAL A 58 -2.83 -3.74 -9.19
N MET A 59 -3.73 -4.67 -9.54
CA MET A 59 -3.46 -5.64 -10.62
C MET A 59 -3.26 -4.96 -11.98
N GLY A 60 -4.14 -4.01 -12.33
CA GLY A 60 -4.07 -3.26 -13.59
C GLY A 60 -2.81 -2.40 -13.67
N ASN A 61 -2.50 -1.67 -12.60
CA ASN A 61 -1.32 -0.82 -12.52
C ASN A 61 -0.03 -1.65 -12.54
N ALA A 62 0.01 -2.81 -11.87
CA ALA A 62 1.16 -3.72 -11.91
C ALA A 62 1.36 -4.32 -13.31
N TRP A 63 0.28 -4.66 -14.02
CA TRP A 63 0.37 -5.08 -15.41
C TRP A 63 0.95 -3.97 -16.29
N LEU A 64 0.42 -2.75 -16.17
CA LEU A 64 0.89 -1.59 -16.92
C LEU A 64 2.36 -1.29 -16.64
N PHE A 65 2.78 -1.36 -15.38
CA PHE A 65 4.17 -1.14 -14.98
C PHE A 65 5.10 -2.17 -15.61
N ARG A 66 4.74 -3.45 -15.59
CA ARG A 66 5.52 -4.51 -16.24
C ARG A 66 5.62 -4.31 -17.75
N THR A 67 4.53 -3.91 -18.40
CA THR A 67 4.53 -3.57 -19.84
C THR A 67 5.43 -2.38 -20.12
N TRP A 68 5.30 -1.30 -19.36
CA TRP A 68 6.14 -0.11 -19.50
C TRP A 68 7.62 -0.40 -19.30
N CYS A 69 7.99 -1.25 -18.33
CA CYS A 69 9.37 -1.69 -18.13
C CYS A 69 9.93 -2.48 -19.33
N LYS A 70 9.11 -3.31 -19.98
CA LYS A 70 9.51 -4.04 -21.20
C LYS A 70 9.71 -3.10 -22.38
N GLU A 71 8.90 -2.05 -22.47
CA GLU A 71 8.97 -1.04 -23.53
C GLU A 71 10.12 -0.03 -23.31
N ASN A 72 10.56 0.16 -22.07
CA ASN A 72 11.57 1.17 -21.69
C ASN A 72 12.76 0.56 -20.90
N PRO A 73 13.45 -0.48 -21.42
CA PRO A 73 14.50 -1.19 -20.68
C PRO A 73 15.68 -0.29 -20.29
N GLN A 74 15.95 0.79 -21.04
CA GLN A 74 16.99 1.77 -20.75
C GLN A 74 16.80 2.53 -19.44
N GLU A 75 15.55 2.65 -18.95
CA GLU A 75 15.26 3.29 -17.67
C GLU A 75 15.36 2.32 -16.49
N VAL A 76 15.28 1.01 -16.72
CA VAL A 76 15.24 -0.02 -15.68
C VAL A 76 16.66 -0.41 -15.21
N ASN A 77 17.35 0.56 -14.63
CA ASN A 77 18.69 0.40 -14.04
C ASN A 77 18.63 0.27 -12.51
N ASP A 78 19.79 0.13 -11.88
CA ASP A 78 19.87 -0.06 -10.43
C ASP A 78 19.44 1.18 -9.63
N ASP A 79 19.66 2.39 -10.15
CA ASP A 79 19.16 3.62 -9.53
C ASP A 79 17.63 3.68 -9.54
N PHE A 80 17.00 3.24 -10.63
CA PHE A 80 15.54 3.16 -10.77
C PHE A 80 14.95 2.15 -9.78
N LYS A 81 15.52 0.93 -9.71
CA LYS A 81 15.08 -0.09 -8.76
C LYS A 81 15.28 0.37 -7.32
N LYS A 82 16.44 0.98 -7.02
CA LYS A 82 16.74 1.53 -5.70
C LYS A 82 15.70 2.56 -5.27
N ALA A 83 15.31 3.48 -6.15
CA ALA A 83 14.27 4.46 -5.84
C ALA A 83 12.93 3.79 -5.48
N ILE A 84 12.54 2.71 -6.15
CA ILE A 84 11.32 1.96 -5.83
C ILE A 84 11.44 1.28 -4.46
N TYR A 85 12.57 0.62 -4.16
CA TYR A 85 12.79 0.01 -2.86
C TYR A 85 12.80 1.04 -1.72
N GLU A 86 13.38 2.22 -1.94
CA GLU A 86 13.36 3.33 -0.98
C GLU A 86 11.93 3.81 -0.73
N MET A 87 11.13 4.02 -1.79
CA MET A 87 9.71 4.39 -1.65
C MET A 87 8.91 3.34 -0.89
N ALA A 88 9.12 2.04 -1.16
CA ALA A 88 8.42 0.96 -0.46
C ALA A 88 8.75 0.94 1.04
N ARG A 89 10.03 1.08 1.40
CA ARG A 89 10.47 1.16 2.80
C ARG A 89 9.91 2.39 3.50
N GLU A 90 9.90 3.54 2.82
CA GLU A 90 9.36 4.79 3.36
C GLU A 90 7.85 4.69 3.61
N ILE A 91 7.08 4.22 2.63
CA ILE A 91 5.64 4.02 2.76
C ILE A 91 5.31 3.05 3.89
N THR A 92 6.02 1.92 3.96
CA THR A 92 5.84 0.94 5.05
C THR A 92 6.08 1.57 6.42
N LYS A 93 7.16 2.35 6.57
CA LYS A 93 7.47 3.06 7.81
C LYS A 93 6.40 4.09 8.17
N LEU A 94 5.91 4.85 7.18
CA LEU A 94 4.84 5.83 7.39
C LEU A 94 3.54 5.16 7.83
N GLU A 95 3.20 4.01 7.25
CA GLU A 95 2.02 3.24 7.62
C GLU A 95 2.14 2.66 9.04
N GLN A 96 3.32 2.18 9.44
CA GLN A 96 3.55 1.76 10.83
C GLN A 96 3.36 2.90 11.83
N ASN A 97 3.84 4.11 11.49
CA ASN A 97 3.64 5.30 12.32
C ASN A 97 2.15 5.70 12.36
N PHE A 98 1.43 5.57 11.24
CA PHE A 98 0.00 5.81 11.19
C PHE A 98 -0.76 4.83 12.08
N ILE A 99 -0.41 3.55 12.07
CA ILE A 99 -1.00 2.53 12.96
C ILE A 99 -0.74 2.87 14.43
N ASP A 100 0.48 3.31 14.77
CA ASP A 100 0.78 3.75 16.14
C ASP A 100 -0.10 4.91 16.59
N PHE A 101 -0.26 5.90 15.72
CA PHE A 101 -1.13 7.06 15.95
C PHE A 101 -2.61 6.65 16.07
N ALA A 102 -3.13 5.88 15.12
CA ALA A 102 -4.53 5.46 15.09
C ALA A 102 -4.93 4.58 16.29
N MET A 103 -3.98 3.83 16.84
CA MET A 103 -4.19 2.94 17.99
C MET A 103 -3.60 3.48 19.30
N GLU A 104 -3.21 4.76 19.36
CA GLU A 104 -2.56 5.36 20.53
C GLU A 104 -3.50 5.40 21.74
N SER A 105 -4.70 5.95 21.56
CA SER A 105 -5.69 6.16 22.62
C SER A 105 -6.73 5.04 22.74
N TYR A 106 -6.77 4.12 21.77
CA TYR A 106 -7.74 3.04 21.71
C TYR A 106 -7.15 1.79 21.07
N THR A 107 -7.23 0.66 21.78
CA THR A 107 -6.92 -0.66 21.23
C THR A 107 -8.22 -1.39 20.93
N PRO A 108 -8.57 -1.64 19.65
CA PRO A 108 -9.77 -2.37 19.30
C PRO A 108 -9.73 -3.80 19.86
N PRO A 109 -10.87 -4.32 20.39
CA PRO A 109 -10.95 -5.70 20.82
C PRO A 109 -10.58 -6.66 19.68
N LYS A 110 -9.82 -7.71 20.01
CA LYS A 110 -9.40 -8.77 19.08
C LYS A 110 -8.48 -8.31 17.93
N LEU A 111 -7.86 -7.13 18.02
CA LEU A 111 -6.87 -6.65 17.05
C LEU A 111 -5.66 -6.06 17.79
N ASN A 112 -4.53 -6.74 17.74
CA ASN A 112 -3.28 -6.23 18.30
C ASN A 112 -2.62 -5.28 17.29
N ARG A 113 -2.08 -4.16 17.79
CA ARG A 113 -1.30 -3.21 17.00
C ARG A 113 -0.16 -3.88 16.22
N GLN A 114 0.56 -4.81 16.86
CA GLN A 114 1.68 -5.51 16.22
C GLN A 114 1.20 -6.41 15.08
N ASP A 115 0.03 -7.03 15.20
CA ASP A 115 -0.53 -7.86 14.13
C ASP A 115 -0.84 -7.02 12.89
N VAL A 116 -1.35 -5.80 13.08
CA VAL A 116 -1.61 -4.87 11.97
C VAL A 116 -0.30 -4.43 11.30
N LYS A 117 0.76 -4.15 12.08
CA LYS A 117 2.08 -3.81 11.53
C LYS A 117 2.70 -4.97 10.73
N ASN A 118 2.64 -6.18 11.29
CA ASN A 118 3.12 -7.38 10.61
C ASN A 118 2.35 -7.65 9.32
N TYR A 119 1.04 -7.38 9.32
CA TYR A 119 0.22 -7.47 8.12
C TYR A 119 0.66 -6.48 7.05
N ILE A 120 0.95 -5.23 7.40
CA ILE A 120 1.48 -4.23 6.46
C ILE A 120 2.83 -4.65 5.87
N GLU A 121 3.75 -5.16 6.70
CA GLU A 121 5.03 -5.68 6.22
C GLU A 121 4.83 -6.84 5.25
N HIS A 122 3.94 -7.78 5.58
CA HIS A 122 3.60 -8.89 4.69
C HIS A 122 3.04 -8.42 3.34
N ILE A 123 2.17 -7.41 3.35
CA ILE A 123 1.59 -6.86 2.13
C ILE A 123 2.63 -6.10 1.29
N ALA A 124 3.56 -5.39 1.93
CA ALA A 124 4.64 -4.70 1.24
C ALA A 124 5.65 -5.66 0.56
N ASP A 125 5.84 -6.86 1.11
CA ASP A 125 6.74 -7.88 0.58
C ASP A 125 6.11 -8.76 -0.52
N ARG A 126 4.78 -8.73 -0.67
CA ARG A 126 4.01 -9.57 -1.61
C ARG A 126 3.99 -9.02 -3.04
#